data_AF-A0A7V8Y6P7-F1
#
_entry.id   AF-A0A7V8Y6P7-F1
#
_cell.length_a   1.000
_cell.length_b   1.000
_cell.length_c   1.000
_cell.angle_alpha   90.00
_cell.angle_beta   90.00
_cell.angle_gamma   90.00
#
_symmetry.space_group_name_H-M   'P 1'
#
loop_
_entity.id
_entity.type
_entity.pdbx_description
1 polymer ?
#
loop_
_entity_poly.entity_id
_entity_poly.type
_entity_poly.pdbx_seq_one_letter_code
_entity_poly.pdbx_strand_id
1 'polypeptide(L)'
;MTGVENTTWRADALRAARHLSRGMWAGILCGIVVGGIGGRLAMLLLRVTSDPSLRGRVTDDQFRIGSITSSTMFLVLLCAVAGMLGGLFYLAVRGWLPERIRPFAIATFGGAFGGAVVIHPGGVDFTQLDPLALAVAMFIALPALYGLALSWLAERLLARSERGRASTSIISFLPLLGIGLAGPIGLLLLGAIGGGWVADRKGAPLERAWHSGPGTWLGRGVFAGVTAFALFALMRDITAVL
;
A
#
# COMPACT_ATOMS: atom_id res chain seq x y z
N MET A 1 25.83 -20.73 36.02
CA MET A 1 24.70 -19.77 35.92
C MET A 1 24.58 -19.34 34.46
N THR A 2 23.85 -20.11 33.65
CA THR A 2 23.67 -19.87 32.20
C THR A 2 22.25 -20.29 31.86
N GLY A 3 21.30 -19.35 31.84
CA GLY A 3 19.91 -19.72 31.61
C GLY A 3 18.88 -18.59 31.54
N VAL A 4 19.29 -17.32 31.33
CA VAL A 4 18.34 -16.18 31.35
C VAL A 4 18.18 -15.46 29.99
N GLU A 5 19.02 -15.73 28.98
CA GLU A 5 19.04 -14.90 27.75
C GLU A 5 18.23 -15.39 26.53
N ASN A 6 17.72 -16.62 26.52
CA ASN A 6 17.10 -17.19 25.30
C ASN A 6 15.59 -16.93 25.14
N THR A 7 14.91 -16.46 26.18
CA THR A 7 13.44 -16.28 26.16
C THR A 7 13.03 -14.91 25.63
N THR A 8 13.89 -13.88 25.73
CA THR A 8 13.59 -12.50 25.34
C THR A 8 13.53 -12.34 23.82
N TRP A 9 14.57 -12.78 23.10
CA TRP A 9 14.65 -12.52 21.66
C TRP A 9 13.55 -13.18 20.83
N ARG A 10 13.10 -14.38 21.22
CA ARG A 10 11.98 -15.07 20.55
C ARG A 10 10.68 -14.32 20.76
N ALA A 11 10.45 -13.83 21.97
CA ALA A 11 9.27 -13.06 22.30
C ALA A 11 9.24 -11.73 21.52
N ASP A 12 10.39 -11.05 21.41
CA ASP A 12 10.52 -9.79 20.69
C ASP A 12 10.35 -9.98 19.17
N ALA A 13 11.00 -10.99 18.60
CA ALA A 13 10.83 -11.35 17.20
C ALA A 13 9.36 -11.70 16.88
N LEU A 14 8.68 -12.45 17.75
CA LEU A 14 7.26 -12.77 17.59
C LEU A 14 6.37 -11.52 17.69
N ARG A 15 6.70 -10.55 18.56
CA ARG A 15 5.96 -9.28 18.67
C ARG A 15 6.14 -8.46 17.38
N ALA A 16 7.36 -8.32 16.89
CA ALA A 16 7.66 -7.61 15.65
C ALA A 16 6.98 -8.28 14.45
N ALA A 17 7.09 -9.60 14.31
CA ALA A 17 6.44 -10.36 13.25
C ALA A 17 4.91 -10.20 13.25
N ARG A 18 4.28 -10.22 14.43
CA ARG A 18 2.83 -9.99 14.55
C ARG A 18 2.44 -8.55 14.21
N HIS A 19 3.26 -7.58 14.58
CA HIS A 19 3.02 -6.17 14.26
C HIS A 19 3.06 -5.96 12.74
N LEU A 20 4.14 -6.44 12.10
CA LEU A 20 4.31 -6.40 10.65
C LEU A 20 3.19 -7.12 9.91
N SER A 21 2.88 -8.35 10.32
CA SER A 21 1.85 -9.15 9.65
C SER A 21 0.48 -8.47 9.68
N ARG A 22 0.12 -7.74 10.74
CA ARG A 22 -1.17 -7.03 10.80
C ARG A 22 -1.24 -5.85 9.84
N GLY A 23 -0.17 -5.07 9.72
CA GLY A 23 -0.12 -4.01 8.71
C GLY A 23 -0.20 -4.59 7.30
N MET A 24 0.50 -5.71 7.06
CA MET A 24 0.45 -6.43 5.79
C MET A 24 -0.94 -6.99 5.50
N TRP A 25 -1.62 -7.58 6.48
CA TRP A 25 -2.99 -8.07 6.32
C TRP A 25 -3.97 -6.94 6.00
N ALA A 26 -3.85 -5.79 6.69
CA ALA A 26 -4.64 -4.61 6.32
C ALA A 26 -4.38 -4.21 4.86
N GLY A 27 -3.11 -4.18 4.48
CA GLY A 27 -2.65 -3.96 3.11
C GLY A 27 -3.26 -4.90 2.09
N ILE A 28 -3.16 -6.21 2.31
CA ILE A 28 -3.69 -7.26 1.44
C ILE A 28 -5.20 -7.12 1.27
N LEU A 29 -5.93 -6.99 2.38
CA LEU A 29 -7.39 -6.89 2.35
C LEU A 29 -7.84 -5.62 1.61
N CYS A 30 -7.21 -4.48 1.88
CA CYS A 30 -7.49 -3.24 1.16
C CYS A 30 -7.08 -3.33 -0.31
N GLY A 31 -5.98 -3.99 -0.64
CA GLY A 31 -5.53 -4.19 -2.02
C GLY A 31 -6.50 -5.03 -2.82
N ILE A 32 -6.96 -6.15 -2.27
CA ILE A 32 -7.96 -7.02 -2.90
C ILE A 32 -9.28 -6.26 -3.12
N VAL A 33 -9.77 -5.57 -2.08
CA VAL A 33 -11.09 -4.91 -2.12
C VAL A 33 -11.06 -3.64 -2.96
N VAL A 34 -10.13 -2.72 -2.69
CA VAL A 34 -10.10 -1.40 -3.35
C VAL A 34 -9.39 -1.49 -4.71
N GLY A 35 -8.20 -2.10 -4.75
CA GLY A 35 -7.45 -2.24 -6.00
C GLY A 35 -8.08 -3.27 -6.95
N GLY A 36 -8.33 -4.49 -6.46
CA GLY A 36 -8.86 -5.58 -7.28
C GLY A 36 -10.33 -5.36 -7.66
N ILE A 37 -11.24 -5.45 -6.68
CA ILE A 37 -12.68 -5.34 -6.92
C ILE A 37 -13.05 -3.90 -7.31
N GLY A 38 -12.55 -2.90 -6.58
CA GLY A 38 -12.81 -1.49 -6.86
C GLY A 38 -12.28 -1.04 -8.22
N GLY A 39 -11.07 -1.47 -8.62
CA GLY A 39 -10.54 -1.21 -9.96
C GLY A 39 -11.41 -1.78 -11.07
N ARG A 40 -11.91 -3.02 -10.91
CA ARG A 40 -12.85 -3.64 -11.87
C ARG A 40 -14.18 -2.89 -11.94
N LEU A 41 -14.72 -2.45 -10.81
CA LEU A 41 -15.94 -1.66 -10.76
C LEU A 41 -15.76 -0.29 -11.43
N ALA A 42 -14.62 0.38 -11.22
CA ALA A 42 -14.32 1.63 -11.90
C ALA A 42 -14.22 1.45 -13.42
N MET A 43 -13.54 0.41 -13.88
CA MET A 43 -13.48 0.07 -15.30
C MET A 43 -14.85 -0.26 -15.90
N LEU A 44 -15.72 -0.94 -15.15
CA LEU A 44 -17.10 -1.19 -15.56
C LEU A 44 -17.90 0.11 -15.65
N LEU A 45 -17.77 1.01 -14.67
CA LEU A 45 -18.44 2.30 -14.64
C LEU A 45 -18.03 3.15 -15.86
N LEU A 46 -16.74 3.19 -16.17
CA LEU A 46 -16.21 3.87 -17.36
C LEU A 46 -16.80 3.25 -18.63
N ARG A 47 -16.80 1.92 -18.75
CA ARG A 47 -17.43 1.23 -19.90
C ARG A 47 -18.91 1.62 -20.10
N VAL A 48 -19.69 1.72 -19.03
CA VAL A 48 -21.13 2.03 -19.13
C VAL A 48 -21.34 3.50 -19.51
N THR A 49 -20.46 4.39 -19.07
CA THR A 49 -20.55 5.84 -19.33
C THR A 49 -19.92 6.26 -20.66
N SER A 50 -19.05 5.44 -21.26
CA SER A 50 -18.45 5.68 -22.58
C SER A 50 -19.39 5.34 -23.74
N ASP A 51 -19.13 5.99 -24.88
CA ASP A 51 -19.86 5.81 -26.14
C ASP A 51 -19.96 4.32 -26.55
N PRO A 52 -21.15 3.82 -26.95
CA PRO A 52 -21.36 2.43 -27.35
C PRO A 52 -20.41 1.92 -28.44
N SER A 53 -19.86 2.80 -29.27
CA SER A 53 -18.93 2.48 -30.37
C SER A 53 -17.57 1.93 -29.91
N LEU A 54 -17.21 2.07 -28.63
CA LEU A 54 -15.97 1.54 -28.03
C LEU A 54 -16.15 0.18 -27.32
N ARG A 55 -17.38 -0.35 -27.28
CA ARG A 55 -17.70 -1.62 -26.59
C ARG A 55 -17.16 -2.82 -27.37
N GLY A 56 -16.10 -3.45 -26.85
CA GLY A 56 -15.55 -4.71 -27.40
C GLY A 56 -14.05 -4.70 -27.69
N ARG A 57 -13.36 -3.57 -27.47
CA ARG A 57 -11.90 -3.50 -27.56
C ARG A 57 -11.20 -4.04 -26.32
N VAL A 58 -10.02 -4.61 -26.54
CA VAL A 58 -9.10 -5.10 -25.51
C VAL A 58 -8.41 -3.87 -24.89
N THR A 59 -8.40 -3.75 -23.56
CA THR A 59 -7.66 -2.67 -22.87
C THR A 59 -6.15 -2.92 -22.95
N ASP A 60 -5.32 -1.91 -22.72
CA ASP A 60 -3.85 -2.01 -22.88
C ASP A 60 -3.21 -3.11 -22.01
N ASP A 61 -3.85 -3.44 -20.90
CA ASP A 61 -3.50 -4.55 -20.01
C ASP A 61 -3.91 -5.96 -20.51
N GLN A 62 -4.29 -6.10 -21.79
CA GLN A 62 -4.81 -7.35 -22.39
C GLN A 62 -6.06 -7.92 -21.70
N PHE A 63 -6.80 -7.11 -20.92
CA PHE A 63 -8.02 -7.55 -20.29
C PHE A 63 -9.20 -7.44 -21.25
N ARG A 64 -9.86 -8.58 -21.52
CA ARG A 64 -11.16 -8.58 -22.18
C ARG A 64 -12.21 -8.08 -21.18
N ILE A 65 -12.84 -6.95 -21.48
CA ILE A 65 -13.84 -6.33 -20.61
C ILE A 65 -15.06 -7.26 -20.48
N GLY A 66 -15.17 -7.97 -19.34
CA GLY A 66 -16.33 -8.83 -19.02
C GLY A 66 -16.06 -10.33 -18.92
N SER A 67 -14.81 -10.81 -18.92
CA SER A 67 -14.50 -12.23 -18.63
C SER A 67 -13.73 -12.42 -17.32
N ILE A 68 -14.27 -13.22 -16.40
CA ILE A 68 -13.53 -13.77 -15.25
C ILE A 68 -12.65 -14.89 -15.79
N THR A 69 -11.47 -14.52 -16.30
CA THR A 69 -10.44 -15.47 -16.75
C THR A 69 -9.28 -15.49 -15.73
N SER A 70 -8.27 -16.34 -15.94
CA SER A 70 -7.02 -16.39 -15.14
C SER A 70 -6.39 -15.01 -14.86
N SER A 71 -6.64 -14.04 -15.75
CA SER A 71 -6.24 -12.65 -15.64
C SER A 71 -6.86 -11.91 -14.43
N THR A 72 -8.06 -12.28 -13.98
CA THR A 72 -8.68 -11.69 -12.77
C THR A 72 -7.98 -12.18 -11.50
N MET A 73 -7.62 -13.46 -11.43
CA MET A 73 -6.83 -14.01 -10.31
C MET A 73 -5.45 -13.37 -10.25
N PHE A 74 -4.82 -13.15 -11.41
CA PHE A 74 -3.53 -12.44 -11.49
C PHE A 74 -3.66 -11.00 -10.97
N LEU A 75 -4.67 -10.25 -11.41
CA LEU A 75 -4.89 -8.87 -10.95
C LEU A 75 -5.15 -8.80 -9.44
N VAL A 76 -6.02 -9.68 -8.92
CA VAL A 76 -6.31 -9.75 -7.48
C VAL A 76 -5.04 -10.08 -6.70
N LEU A 77 -4.22 -11.02 -7.18
CA LEU A 77 -2.94 -11.37 -6.57
C LEU A 77 -1.96 -10.20 -6.61
N LEU A 78 -1.84 -9.50 -7.75
CA LEU A 78 -0.99 -8.33 -7.91
C LEU A 78 -1.42 -7.21 -6.95
N CYS A 79 -2.71 -6.92 -6.87
CA CYS A 79 -3.25 -5.94 -5.93
C CYS A 79 -3.08 -6.38 -4.47
N ALA A 80 -3.12 -7.68 -4.17
CA ALA A 80 -2.83 -8.20 -2.84
C ALA A 80 -1.35 -7.99 -2.46
N VAL A 81 -0.42 -8.26 -3.39
CA VAL A 81 1.02 -8.05 -3.18
C VAL A 81 1.35 -6.56 -3.06
N ALA A 82 0.85 -5.73 -3.98
CA ALA A 82 0.99 -4.27 -3.89
C ALA A 82 0.36 -3.74 -2.59
N GLY A 83 -0.80 -4.29 -2.22
CA GLY A 83 -1.49 -4.00 -0.98
C GLY A 83 -0.64 -4.32 0.25
N MET A 84 -0.04 -5.51 0.29
CA MET A 84 0.89 -5.95 1.32
C MET A 84 2.06 -4.99 1.50
N LEU A 85 2.69 -4.58 0.39
CA LEU A 85 3.79 -3.61 0.38
C LEU A 85 3.33 -2.24 0.87
N GLY A 86 2.15 -1.78 0.46
CA GLY A 86 1.53 -0.56 0.98
C GLY A 86 1.28 -0.62 2.50
N GLY A 87 0.91 -1.79 3.02
CA GLY A 87 0.79 -2.02 4.47
C GLY A 87 2.12 -1.90 5.22
N LEU A 88 3.22 -2.40 4.65
CA LEU A 88 4.56 -2.21 5.21
C LEU A 88 5.00 -0.74 5.17
N PHE A 89 4.78 -0.08 4.02
CA PHE A 89 5.03 1.34 3.87
C PHE A 89 4.27 2.15 4.92
N TYR A 90 2.98 1.85 5.11
CA TYR A 90 2.16 2.49 6.13
C TYR A 90 2.78 2.35 7.52
N LEU A 91 3.18 1.14 7.93
CA LEU A 91 3.81 0.93 9.23
C LEU A 91 5.11 1.73 9.39
N ALA A 92 5.92 1.83 8.34
CA ALA A 92 7.17 2.59 8.36
C ALA A 92 6.94 4.10 8.58
N VAL A 93 5.95 4.67 7.89
CA VAL A 93 5.65 6.12 7.98
C VAL A 93 4.69 6.48 9.11
N ARG A 94 4.00 5.49 9.70
CA ARG A 94 3.00 5.65 10.76
C ARG A 94 3.52 6.51 11.91
N GLY A 95 4.75 6.24 12.36
CA GLY A 95 5.38 6.94 13.48
C GLY A 95 5.67 8.42 13.19
N TRP A 96 5.79 8.81 11.92
CA TRP A 96 6.05 10.19 11.53
C TRP A 96 4.78 11.03 11.48
N LEU A 97 3.62 10.40 11.24
CA LEU A 97 2.37 11.11 11.04
C LEU A 97 1.56 11.26 12.35
N PRO A 98 1.06 12.47 12.66
CA PRO A 98 0.13 12.67 13.76
C PRO A 98 -1.13 11.81 13.58
N GLU A 99 -1.61 11.20 14.66
CA GLU A 99 -2.70 10.21 14.62
C GLU A 99 -3.98 10.75 13.98
N ARG A 100 -4.33 12.02 14.26
CA ARG A 100 -5.56 12.65 13.77
C ARG A 100 -5.59 12.83 12.25
N ILE A 101 -4.42 13.06 11.63
CA ILE A 101 -4.33 13.35 10.20
C ILE A 101 -3.87 12.15 9.38
N ARG A 102 -3.44 11.06 10.03
CA ARG A 102 -2.82 9.91 9.38
C ARG A 102 -3.68 9.33 8.23
N PRO A 103 -5.01 9.11 8.39
CA PRO A 103 -5.83 8.60 7.28
C PRO A 103 -5.86 9.55 6.09
N PHE A 104 -5.98 10.86 6.35
CA PHE A 104 -6.04 11.87 5.29
C PHE A 104 -4.69 12.08 4.60
N ALA A 105 -3.59 12.04 5.37
CA ALA A 105 -2.24 12.15 4.83
C ALA A 105 -1.92 10.97 3.90
N ILE A 106 -2.25 9.75 4.33
CA ILE A 106 -2.03 8.54 3.52
C ILE A 106 -2.98 8.48 2.32
N ALA A 107 -4.23 8.93 2.46
CA ALA A 107 -5.16 9.05 1.33
C ALA A 107 -4.65 10.07 0.30
N THR A 108 -4.17 11.23 0.75
CA THR A 108 -3.62 12.27 -0.12
C THR A 108 -2.38 11.76 -0.85
N PHE A 109 -1.46 11.12 -0.12
CA PHE A 109 -0.29 10.46 -0.72
C PHE A 109 -0.69 9.40 -1.73
N GLY A 110 -1.64 8.52 -1.38
CA GLY A 110 -2.14 7.46 -2.24
C GLY A 110 -2.71 8.01 -3.54
N GLY A 111 -3.61 9.00 -3.46
CA GLY A 111 -4.20 9.66 -4.62
C GLY A 111 -3.16 10.37 -5.50
N ALA A 112 -2.24 11.12 -4.88
CA ALA A 112 -1.20 11.85 -5.60
C ALA A 112 -0.21 10.91 -6.30
N PHE A 113 0.36 9.96 -5.54
CA PHE A 113 1.36 9.03 -6.04
C PHE A 113 0.75 8.03 -7.02
N GLY A 114 -0.39 7.41 -6.65
CA GLY A 114 -1.09 6.48 -7.53
C GLY A 114 -1.59 7.15 -8.80
N GLY A 115 -2.13 8.36 -8.69
CA GLY A 115 -2.51 9.17 -9.85
C GLY A 115 -1.31 9.47 -10.76
N ALA A 116 -0.20 9.96 -10.21
CA ALA A 116 1.00 10.31 -11.00
C ALA A 116 1.64 9.11 -11.69
N VAL A 117 1.53 7.91 -11.10
CA VAL A 117 2.07 6.68 -11.71
C VAL A 117 1.19 6.20 -12.85
N VAL A 118 -0.13 6.36 -12.76
CA VAL A 118 -1.09 5.81 -13.73
C VAL A 118 -1.43 6.81 -14.83
N ILE A 119 -1.61 8.09 -14.49
CA ILE A 119 -2.02 9.14 -15.43
C ILE A 119 -0.76 9.73 -16.05
N HIS A 120 -0.47 9.34 -17.29
CA HIS A 120 0.60 9.93 -18.09
C HIS A 120 0.19 10.12 -19.55
N PRO A 121 0.68 11.17 -20.25
CA PRO A 121 0.22 11.53 -21.59
C PRO A 121 0.40 10.46 -22.67
N GLY A 122 1.31 9.51 -22.45
CA GLY A 122 1.55 8.39 -23.37
C GLY A 122 0.71 7.14 -23.11
N GLY A 123 -0.25 7.16 -22.18
CA GLY A 123 -1.06 6.01 -21.84
C GLY A 123 -2.20 5.79 -22.83
N VAL A 124 -2.24 4.64 -23.50
CA VAL A 124 -3.27 4.33 -24.52
C VAL A 124 -4.67 4.37 -23.91
N ASP A 125 -4.82 3.97 -22.64
CA ASP A 125 -6.08 3.99 -21.91
C ASP A 125 -6.67 5.42 -21.79
N PHE A 126 -5.85 6.47 -21.70
CA PHE A 126 -6.32 7.86 -21.57
C PHE A 126 -6.60 8.54 -22.91
N THR A 127 -6.16 7.97 -24.03
CA THR A 127 -6.48 8.50 -25.37
C THR A 127 -7.85 8.04 -25.89
N GLN A 128 -8.46 7.03 -25.27
CA GLN A 128 -9.69 6.38 -25.76
C GLN A 128 -10.85 6.40 -24.76
N LEU A 129 -10.62 6.74 -23.48
CA LEU A 129 -11.67 6.78 -22.47
C LEU A 129 -12.43 8.12 -22.49
N ASP A 130 -13.75 8.04 -22.69
CA ASP A 130 -14.67 9.17 -22.65
C ASP A 130 -15.77 8.89 -21.59
N PRO A 131 -16.08 9.78 -20.63
CA PRO A 131 -15.45 11.08 -20.36
C PRO A 131 -14.12 10.97 -19.62
N LEU A 132 -13.09 11.59 -20.19
CA LEU A 132 -11.71 11.60 -19.68
C LEU A 132 -11.62 12.13 -18.24
N ALA A 133 -12.39 13.17 -17.91
CA ALA A 133 -12.44 13.72 -16.56
C ALA A 133 -12.91 12.70 -15.50
N LEU A 134 -13.84 11.80 -15.87
CA LEU A 134 -14.30 10.74 -14.97
C LEU A 134 -13.22 9.67 -14.77
N ALA A 135 -12.50 9.31 -15.84
CA ALA A 135 -11.38 8.38 -15.75
C ALA A 135 -10.29 8.92 -14.82
N VAL A 136 -9.84 10.15 -15.05
CA VAL A 136 -8.86 10.84 -14.19
C VAL A 136 -9.33 10.86 -12.73
N ALA A 137 -10.59 11.25 -12.49
CA ALA A 137 -11.14 11.27 -11.14
C ALA A 137 -11.12 9.89 -10.46
N MET A 138 -11.49 8.82 -11.18
CA MET A 138 -11.50 7.45 -10.64
C MET A 138 -10.09 6.91 -10.36
N PHE A 139 -9.12 7.20 -11.23
CA PHE A 139 -7.73 6.77 -11.05
C PHE A 139 -7.01 7.51 -9.92
N ILE A 140 -7.49 8.68 -9.51
CA ILE A 140 -7.02 9.38 -8.30
C ILE A 140 -7.81 8.89 -7.07
N ALA A 141 -9.12 8.73 -7.20
CA ALA A 141 -10.00 8.36 -6.09
C ALA A 141 -9.72 6.95 -5.55
N LEU A 142 -9.42 5.97 -6.41
CA LEU A 142 -9.16 4.60 -5.99
C LEU A 142 -7.90 4.46 -5.10
N PRO A 143 -6.71 4.97 -5.51
CA PRO A 143 -5.53 5.00 -4.64
C PRO A 143 -5.75 5.81 -3.36
N ALA A 144 -6.49 6.92 -3.42
CA ALA A 144 -6.82 7.70 -2.23
C ALA A 144 -7.70 6.92 -1.25
N LEU A 145 -8.73 6.24 -1.77
CA LEU A 145 -9.61 5.36 -1.00
C LEU A 145 -8.84 4.19 -0.40
N TYR A 146 -7.91 3.61 -1.15
CA TYR A 146 -7.01 2.58 -0.65
C TYR A 146 -6.19 3.10 0.53
N GLY A 147 -5.57 4.28 0.40
CA GLY A 147 -4.79 4.89 1.47
C GLY A 147 -5.61 5.14 2.75
N LEU A 148 -6.83 5.65 2.58
CA LEU A 148 -7.77 5.88 3.67
C LEU A 148 -8.16 4.57 4.36
N ALA A 149 -8.61 3.58 3.58
CA ALA A 149 -9.07 2.29 4.08
C ALA A 149 -7.95 1.51 4.76
N LEU A 150 -6.75 1.54 4.17
CA LEU A 150 -5.55 0.93 4.73
C LEU A 150 -5.23 1.53 6.10
N SER A 151 -5.13 2.85 6.19
CA SER A 151 -4.79 3.50 7.46
C SER A 151 -5.82 3.15 8.53
N TRP A 152 -7.12 3.24 8.21
CA TRP A 152 -8.19 2.89 9.14
C TRP A 152 -8.13 1.42 9.59
N LEU A 153 -7.99 0.49 8.66
CA LEU A 153 -7.99 -0.94 8.95
C LEU A 153 -6.73 -1.35 9.73
N ALA A 154 -5.57 -0.81 9.36
CA ALA A 154 -4.31 -1.06 10.05
C ALA A 154 -4.38 -0.59 11.50
N GLU A 155 -4.84 0.63 11.77
CA GLU A 155 -5.02 1.11 13.15
C GLU A 155 -5.97 0.20 13.95
N ARG A 156 -7.07 -0.23 13.33
CA ARG A 156 -8.04 -1.12 13.98
C ARG A 156 -7.43 -2.48 14.33
N LEU A 157 -6.64 -3.06 13.43
CA LEU A 157 -5.98 -4.35 13.67
C LEU A 157 -4.87 -4.24 14.72
N LEU A 158 -4.11 -3.13 14.72
CA LEU A 158 -3.08 -2.87 15.71
C LEU A 158 -3.66 -2.65 17.11
N ALA A 159 -4.70 -1.82 17.24
CA ALA A 159 -5.35 -1.52 18.52
C ALA A 159 -6.00 -2.76 19.17
N ARG A 160 -6.49 -3.72 18.37
CA ARG A 160 -7.01 -5.00 18.87
C ARG A 160 -5.93 -5.87 19.54
N SER A 161 -4.67 -5.73 19.12
CA SER A 161 -3.56 -6.46 19.74
C SER A 161 -3.29 -6.03 21.17
N GLU A 162 -3.42 -4.74 21.42
CA GLU A 162 -3.06 -4.15 22.71
C GLU A 162 -4.10 -4.52 23.78
N ARG A 163 -5.33 -4.86 23.36
CA ARG A 163 -6.47 -5.11 24.24
C ARG A 163 -6.78 -6.59 24.51
N GLY A 164 -6.12 -7.57 23.89
CA GLY A 164 -6.49 -8.98 24.08
C GLY A 164 -5.45 -10.01 23.65
N ARG A 165 -5.57 -11.23 24.19
CA ARG A 165 -4.74 -12.42 23.88
C ARG A 165 -4.69 -12.63 22.37
N ALA A 166 -3.57 -12.29 21.75
CA ALA A 166 -3.35 -12.49 20.32
C ALA A 166 -3.46 -13.98 19.99
N SER A 167 -4.49 -14.36 19.22
CA SER A 167 -4.61 -15.71 18.69
C SER A 167 -3.37 -16.03 17.84
N THR A 168 -2.57 -16.99 18.29
CA THR A 168 -1.37 -17.50 17.62
C THR A 168 -1.72 -18.44 16.48
N SER A 169 -2.67 -18.06 15.63
CA SER A 169 -2.96 -18.83 14.44
C SER A 169 -1.84 -18.66 13.41
N ILE A 170 -1.43 -19.75 12.77
CA ILE A 170 -0.44 -19.81 11.68
C ILE A 170 -0.76 -18.81 10.56
N ILE A 171 -2.05 -18.54 10.34
CA ILE A 171 -2.55 -17.54 9.38
C ILE A 171 -1.97 -16.14 9.67
N SER A 172 -1.66 -15.82 10.92
CA SER A 172 -1.05 -14.54 11.32
C SER A 172 0.42 -14.39 10.90
N PHE A 173 1.02 -15.41 10.27
CA PHE A 173 2.37 -15.33 9.72
C PHE A 173 2.39 -15.50 8.20
N LEU A 174 1.26 -15.86 7.58
CA LEU A 174 1.14 -16.11 6.15
C LEU A 174 1.63 -14.93 5.29
N PRO A 175 1.33 -13.65 5.60
CA PRO A 175 1.83 -12.54 4.79
C PRO A 175 3.35 -12.44 4.77
N LEU A 176 4.02 -12.79 5.88
CA LEU A 176 5.48 -12.72 5.97
C LEU A 176 6.15 -13.67 4.98
N LEU A 177 5.55 -14.85 4.76
CA LEU A 177 5.99 -15.77 3.70
C LEU A 177 5.77 -15.15 2.31
N GLY A 178 4.69 -14.39 2.14
CA GLY A 178 4.39 -13.65 0.92
C GLY A 178 5.45 -12.61 0.53
N ILE A 179 6.21 -12.06 1.49
CA ILE A 179 7.29 -11.10 1.17
C ILE A 179 8.35 -11.76 0.29
N GLY A 180 8.72 -13.01 0.57
CA GLY A 180 9.71 -13.74 -0.24
C GLY A 180 9.24 -13.96 -1.68
N LEU A 181 7.93 -13.99 -1.91
CA LEU A 181 7.31 -14.17 -3.23
C LEU A 181 7.22 -12.85 -4.03
N ALA A 182 7.45 -11.69 -3.39
CA ALA A 182 7.44 -10.39 -4.07
C ALA A 182 8.72 -10.10 -4.87
N GLY A 183 9.55 -11.12 -5.13
CA GLY A 183 10.76 -11.04 -5.95
C GLY A 183 11.89 -10.24 -5.29
N PRO A 184 12.75 -9.56 -6.08
CA PRO A 184 13.92 -8.84 -5.57
C PRO A 184 13.55 -7.75 -4.53
N ILE A 185 12.42 -7.06 -4.73
CA ILE A 185 11.93 -6.03 -3.81
C ILE A 185 11.58 -6.66 -2.46
N GLY A 186 10.91 -7.80 -2.47
CA GLY A 186 10.60 -8.58 -1.27
C GLY A 186 11.84 -8.99 -0.51
N LEU A 187 12.87 -9.49 -1.20
CA LEU A 187 14.15 -9.85 -0.60
C LEU A 187 14.88 -8.64 0.02
N LEU A 188 14.88 -7.49 -0.66
CA LEU A 188 15.44 -6.26 -0.12
C LEU A 188 14.69 -5.80 1.15
N LEU A 189 13.37 -5.92 1.16
CA LEU A 189 12.56 -5.59 2.34
C LEU A 189 12.82 -6.55 3.51
N LEU A 190 12.92 -7.85 3.24
CA LEU A 190 13.32 -8.82 4.27
C LEU A 190 14.72 -8.51 4.82
N GLY A 191 15.65 -8.14 3.94
CA GLY A 191 16.99 -7.71 4.31
C GLY A 191 16.98 -6.44 5.17
N ALA A 192 16.17 -5.44 4.81
CA ALA A 192 16.03 -4.20 5.57
C ALA A 192 15.38 -4.42 6.94
N ILE A 193 14.31 -5.23 7.01
CA ILE A 193 13.63 -5.58 8.26
C ILE A 193 14.57 -6.39 9.16
N GLY A 194 15.22 -7.42 8.61
CA GLY A 194 16.18 -8.24 9.34
C GLY A 194 17.41 -7.45 9.80
N GLY A 195 17.95 -6.60 8.92
CA GLY A 195 19.07 -5.72 9.22
C GLY A 195 18.76 -4.70 10.31
N GLY A 196 17.57 -4.08 10.26
CA GLY A 196 17.08 -3.18 11.29
C GLY A 196 16.93 -3.88 12.64
N TRP A 197 16.36 -5.09 12.66
CA TRP A 197 16.24 -5.90 13.87
C TRP A 197 17.60 -6.29 14.47
N VAL A 198 18.57 -6.69 13.64
CA VAL A 198 19.93 -7.02 14.09
C VAL A 198 20.65 -5.77 14.62
N ALA A 199 20.49 -4.62 13.95
CA ALA A 199 21.12 -3.37 14.36
C ALA A 199 20.58 -2.90 15.72
N ASP A 200 19.25 -2.91 15.90
CA ASP A 200 18.61 -2.51 17.15
C ASP A 200 19.08 -3.39 18.34
N ARG A 201 19.17 -4.70 18.12
CA ARG A 201 19.68 -5.64 19.14
C ARG A 201 21.14 -5.41 19.52
N LYS A 202 21.97 -4.93 18.58
CA LYS A 202 23.37 -4.55 18.86
C LYS A 202 23.47 -3.22 19.62
N GLY A 203 22.35 -2.65 20.06
CA GLY A 203 22.30 -1.36 20.74
C GLY A 203 22.49 -0.18 19.80
N ALA A 204 22.44 -0.41 18.47
CA ALA A 204 22.42 0.70 17.53
C ALA A 204 21.16 1.52 17.82
N PRO A 205 21.27 2.84 17.95
CA PRO A 205 20.15 3.69 18.35
C PRO A 205 19.13 3.87 17.22
N LEU A 206 18.93 2.90 16.31
CA LEU A 206 18.16 3.06 15.09
C LEU A 206 16.68 3.32 15.39
N GLU A 207 16.06 2.52 16.25
CA GLU A 207 14.66 2.74 16.66
C GLU A 207 14.52 4.07 17.42
N ARG A 208 15.45 4.35 18.33
CA ARG A 208 15.49 5.61 19.10
C ARG A 208 15.68 6.83 18.20
N ALA A 209 16.50 6.73 17.16
CA ALA A 209 16.75 7.78 16.18
C ALA A 209 15.53 7.98 15.29
N TRP A 210 14.89 6.90 14.84
CA TRP A 210 13.68 6.93 14.03
C TRP A 210 12.51 7.62 14.76
N HIS A 211 12.39 7.37 16.06
CA HIS A 211 11.37 7.97 16.92
C HIS A 211 11.82 9.25 17.64
N SER A 212 13.04 9.74 17.37
CA SER A 212 13.51 11.00 17.92
C SER A 212 12.75 12.19 17.32
N GLY A 213 12.74 13.32 18.02
CA GLY A 213 12.19 14.58 17.49
C GLY A 213 12.74 14.92 16.09
N PRO A 214 14.07 14.93 15.89
CA PRO A 214 14.69 15.16 14.58
C PRO A 214 14.29 14.12 13.53
N GLY A 215 14.30 12.83 13.87
CA GLY A 215 13.91 11.75 12.95
C GLY A 215 12.46 11.87 12.47
N THR A 216 11.56 12.25 13.38
CA THR A 216 10.15 12.51 13.07
C THR A 216 9.98 13.70 12.13
N TRP A 217 10.70 14.80 12.38
CA TRP A 217 10.67 15.98 11.49
C TRP A 217 11.23 15.69 10.11
N LEU A 218 12.35 14.97 10.02
CA LEU A 218 12.93 14.53 8.75
C LEU A 218 11.98 13.62 8.00
N GLY A 219 11.39 12.63 8.67
CA GLY A 219 10.39 11.72 8.09
C GLY A 219 9.15 12.45 7.56
N ARG A 220 8.65 13.44 8.31
CA ARG A 220 7.56 14.33 7.85
C ARG A 220 7.97 15.15 6.63
N GLY A 221 9.16 15.73 6.65
CA GLY A 221 9.71 16.51 5.54
C GLY A 221 9.82 15.68 4.26
N VAL A 222 10.38 14.47 4.37
CA VAL A 222 10.48 13.52 3.25
C VAL A 222 9.08 13.12 2.75
N PHE A 223 8.17 12.74 3.65
CA PHE A 223 6.82 12.35 3.27
C PHE A 223 6.08 13.50 2.55
N ALA A 224 6.14 14.72 3.11
CA ALA A 224 5.53 15.90 2.53
C ALA A 224 6.16 16.27 1.19
N GLY A 225 7.49 16.23 1.08
CA GLY A 225 8.23 16.51 -0.15
C GLY A 225 7.88 15.53 -1.28
N VAL A 226 7.85 14.22 -1.00
CA VAL A 226 7.45 13.20 -1.98
C VAL A 226 5.99 13.40 -2.40
N THR A 227 5.10 13.68 -1.44
CA THR A 227 3.68 13.93 -1.73
C THR A 227 3.50 15.16 -2.62
N ALA A 228 4.19 16.26 -2.30
CA ALA A 228 4.14 17.50 -3.08
C ALA A 228 4.70 17.30 -4.49
N PHE A 229 5.82 16.57 -4.62
CA PHE A 229 6.38 16.22 -5.93
C PHE A 229 5.40 15.38 -6.75
N ALA A 230 4.77 14.36 -6.15
CA ALA A 230 3.76 13.54 -6.82
C ALA A 230 2.53 14.34 -7.25
N LEU A 231 2.04 15.25 -6.40
CA LEU A 231 0.95 16.17 -6.75
C LEU A 231 1.33 17.08 -7.92
N PHE A 232 2.54 17.64 -7.92
CA PHE A 232 3.02 18.48 -9.01
C PHE A 232 3.11 17.70 -10.34
N ALA A 233 3.69 16.49 -10.31
CA ALA A 233 3.76 15.63 -11.48
C ALA A 233 2.36 15.28 -12.01
N LEU A 234 1.45 14.89 -11.11
CA LEU A 234 0.06 14.59 -11.45
C LEU A 234 -0.66 15.79 -12.07
N MET A 235 -0.54 16.99 -11.47
CA MET A 235 -1.18 18.19 -12.00
C MET A 235 -0.65 18.55 -13.39
N ARG A 236 0.66 18.46 -13.61
CA ARG A 236 1.28 18.69 -14.92
C ARG A 236 0.72 17.71 -15.95
N ASP A 237 0.63 16.43 -15.60
CA ASP A 237 0.20 15.39 -16.53
C ASP A 237 -1.32 15.50 -16.82
N ILE A 238 -2.14 15.86 -15.83
CA ILE A 238 -3.57 16.18 -16.04
C ILE A 238 -3.75 17.35 -17.02
N THR A 239 -2.99 18.45 -16.85
CA THR A 239 -3.08 19.62 -17.74
C THR A 239 -2.58 19.36 -19.16
N ALA A 240 -1.79 18.31 -19.36
CA ALA A 240 -1.34 17.90 -20.68
C ALA A 240 -2.33 16.95 -21.39
N VAL A 241 -3.21 16.32 -20.62
CA VAL A 241 -4.16 15.31 -21.10
C VAL A 241 -5.56 15.89 -21.32
N LEU A 242 -6.00 16.85 -20.50
CA LEU A 242 -7.24 17.62 -20.66
C LEU A 242 -7.08 18.81 -21.60
#